data_AF-A0A212K611-F1
#
_entry.id   AF-A0A212K611-F1
#
_cell.length_a   1.000
_cell.length_b   1.000
_cell.length_c   1.000
_cell.angle_alpha   90.00
_cell.angle_beta   90.00
_cell.angle_gamma   90.00
#
_symmetry.space_group_name_H-M   'P 1'
#
loop_
_entity.id
_entity.type
_entity.pdbx_description
1 polymer ?
#
loop_
_entity_poly.entity_id
_entity_poly.type
_entity_poly.pdbx_seq_one_letter_code
_entity_poly.pdbx_strand_id
1 'polypeptide(L)'
;METLKLKRFAQYARRSLLEQVSVKLKLVLAAESSARREHAAAVKKLEEAIQKTDKEQVIERVAYIWFNRFCALRFMDVNRYNRVNIVSPADPGQFQPEILAEAKMGHIDEEMVPDKTRQQIFALLDGKASSNDPQGEAYRMLVVAACNFWNKAMPFLFQRIDDYTELLMPDDLLSGNSILAYTREAMTPDACEDVEVIGWLYQFYISEKKDEVFDGLKKNKKITPENIPAATQLFTPHWIVRYLVENSLGRLWLLNRPSSKLALQMDYYIQPEQAETDFLRIAKPEEIKICDPACGSGHMLTYAFDLLYAIYEEEGYEPAEIPEKILTNNLYGIEIDERAGELAAFALTMKARSKQRRFLNKGVKPNICVLENVHFDGNELKDYMDYVGRDLFTAPLQTTLRQFEEADNFGSLIRPDITDVDGMLRILESKNVSGQLFISMTHQKVLQALRQADYLSPKYHVVIANPPYMGGKGMNGRLVR
;
A
#
# COMPACT_ATOMS: atom_id res chain seq x y z
N MET A 1 16.59 -10.18 -13.12
CA MET A 1 15.23 -9.76 -13.52
C MET A 1 15.28 -8.98 -14.84
N GLU A 2 14.48 -9.38 -15.84
CA GLU A 2 14.39 -8.71 -17.15
C GLU A 2 13.47 -7.47 -17.08
N THR A 3 14.02 -6.33 -16.63
CA THR A 3 13.25 -5.12 -16.34
C THR A 3 12.56 -4.47 -17.55
N LEU A 4 13.08 -4.69 -18.76
CA LEU A 4 12.51 -4.11 -19.98
C LEU A 4 11.11 -4.67 -20.30
N LYS A 5 10.90 -5.98 -20.09
CA LYS A 5 9.60 -6.62 -20.30
C LYS A 5 8.56 -6.12 -19.30
N LEU A 6 8.94 -6.05 -18.02
CA LEU A 6 8.12 -5.47 -16.95
C LEU A 6 7.75 -4.02 -17.25
N LYS A 7 8.71 -3.22 -17.74
CA LYS A 7 8.47 -1.83 -18.10
C LYS A 7 7.44 -1.68 -19.21
N ARG A 8 7.61 -2.41 -20.32
CA ARG A 8 6.67 -2.40 -21.45
C ARG A 8 5.27 -2.80 -21.01
N PHE A 9 5.17 -3.85 -20.20
CA PHE A 9 3.90 -4.30 -19.64
C PHE A 9 3.25 -3.22 -18.77
N ALA A 10 3.95 -2.65 -17.80
CA ALA A 10 3.34 -1.69 -16.88
C ALA A 10 2.85 -0.42 -17.59
N GLN A 11 3.60 0.07 -18.58
CA GLN A 11 3.18 1.21 -19.42
C GLN A 11 1.98 0.86 -20.31
N TYR A 12 1.93 -0.35 -20.88
CA TYR A 12 0.75 -0.85 -21.59
C TYR A 12 -0.46 -0.96 -20.66
N ALA A 13 -0.26 -1.58 -19.49
CA ALA A 13 -1.29 -1.81 -18.48
C ALA A 13 -1.93 -0.50 -18.04
N ARG A 14 -1.13 0.54 -17.79
CA ARG A 14 -1.63 1.88 -17.47
C ARG A 14 -2.57 2.41 -18.55
N ARG A 15 -2.10 2.48 -19.80
CA ARG A 15 -2.91 3.02 -20.91
C ARG A 15 -4.19 2.22 -21.11
N SER A 16 -4.08 0.89 -21.12
CA SER A 16 -5.20 -0.02 -21.30
C SER A 16 -6.23 0.08 -20.18
N LEU A 17 -5.80 0.10 -18.91
CA LEU A 17 -6.71 0.19 -17.77
C LEU A 17 -7.38 1.57 -17.70
N LEU A 18 -6.67 2.67 -17.96
CA LEU A 18 -7.27 4.00 -18.03
C LEU A 18 -8.37 4.08 -19.10
N GLU A 19 -8.11 3.52 -20.28
CA GLU A 19 -9.09 3.46 -21.37
C GLU A 19 -10.31 2.62 -20.98
N GLN A 20 -10.10 1.39 -20.49
CA GLN A 20 -11.18 0.47 -20.14
C GLN A 20 -12.03 1.01 -18.99
N VAL A 21 -11.40 1.54 -17.93
CA VAL A 21 -12.11 2.17 -16.80
C VAL A 21 -12.90 3.39 -17.26
N SER A 22 -12.36 4.21 -18.18
CA SER A 22 -13.07 5.36 -18.75
C SER A 22 -14.33 4.94 -19.51
N VAL A 23 -14.25 3.86 -20.31
CA VAL A 23 -15.41 3.30 -21.01
C VAL A 23 -16.45 2.79 -20.02
N LYS A 24 -16.04 2.01 -19.01
CA LYS A 24 -16.93 1.51 -17.96
C LYS A 24 -17.60 2.63 -17.20
N LEU A 25 -16.87 3.70 -16.87
CA LEU A 25 -17.40 4.86 -16.17
C LEU A 25 -18.56 5.50 -16.92
N LYS A 26 -18.41 5.68 -18.24
CA LYS A 26 -19.48 6.21 -19.09
C LYS A 26 -20.72 5.31 -19.10
N LEU A 27 -20.51 3.99 -19.20
CA LEU A 27 -21.60 3.00 -19.20
C LEU A 27 -22.35 2.98 -17.86
N VAL A 28 -21.62 2.96 -16.75
CA VAL A 28 -22.19 2.92 -15.39
C VAL A 28 -22.99 4.19 -15.09
N LEU A 29 -22.48 5.36 -15.49
CA LEU A 29 -23.14 6.65 -15.22
C LEU A 29 -24.29 6.98 -16.17
N ALA A 30 -24.48 6.25 -17.26
CA ALA A 30 -25.60 6.48 -18.18
C ALA A 30 -26.96 6.41 -17.44
N ALA A 31 -27.92 7.25 -17.84
CA ALA A 31 -29.19 7.41 -17.12
C ALA A 31 -29.97 6.09 -16.98
N GLU A 32 -29.95 5.26 -18.03
CA GLU A 32 -30.67 3.98 -18.11
C GLU A 32 -29.77 2.75 -17.86
N SER A 33 -28.61 2.93 -17.22
CA SER A 33 -27.69 1.82 -16.97
C SER A 33 -28.29 0.77 -16.04
N SER A 34 -28.00 -0.52 -16.27
CA SER A 34 -28.38 -1.58 -15.33
C SER A 34 -27.73 -1.37 -13.96
N ALA A 35 -26.51 -0.84 -13.93
CA ALA A 35 -25.79 -0.51 -12.69
C ALA A 35 -26.57 0.44 -11.77
N ARG A 36 -27.27 1.45 -12.31
CA ARG A 36 -28.13 2.34 -11.51
C ARG A 36 -29.33 1.62 -10.87
N ARG A 37 -29.84 0.56 -11.51
CA ARG A 37 -30.97 -0.23 -11.01
C ARG A 37 -30.52 -1.31 -10.02
N GLU A 38 -29.44 -2.01 -10.33
CA GLU A 38 -28.97 -3.18 -9.59
C GLU A 38 -28.01 -2.82 -8.45
N HIS A 39 -27.26 -1.71 -8.60
CA HIS A 39 -26.20 -1.29 -7.69
C HIS A 39 -26.29 0.20 -7.33
N ALA A 40 -27.52 0.70 -7.09
CA ALA A 40 -27.80 2.12 -6.83
C ALA A 40 -26.89 2.76 -5.76
N ALA A 41 -26.61 2.04 -4.67
CA ALA A 41 -25.74 2.53 -3.61
C ALA A 41 -24.27 2.73 -4.07
N ALA A 42 -23.75 1.81 -4.88
CA ALA A 42 -22.40 1.93 -5.44
C ALA A 42 -22.31 3.05 -6.48
N VAL A 43 -23.34 3.22 -7.32
CA VAL A 43 -23.37 4.36 -8.26
C VAL A 43 -23.45 5.70 -7.52
N LYS A 44 -24.18 5.78 -6.41
CA LYS A 44 -24.20 6.99 -5.58
C LYS A 44 -22.82 7.32 -5.01
N LYS A 45 -22.10 6.33 -4.47
CA LYS A 45 -20.73 6.52 -3.98
C LYS A 45 -19.77 6.94 -5.10
N LEU A 46 -19.94 6.40 -6.32
CA LEU A 46 -19.19 6.83 -7.50
C LEU A 46 -19.41 8.32 -7.81
N GLU A 47 -20.66 8.76 -7.79
CA GLU A 47 -21.02 10.16 -8.04
C GLU A 47 -20.46 11.08 -6.94
N GLU A 48 -20.53 10.66 -5.67
CA GLU A 48 -19.92 11.37 -4.54
C GLU A 48 -18.39 11.46 -4.69
N ALA A 49 -17.72 10.39 -5.14
CA ALA A 49 -16.29 10.40 -5.39
C ALA A 49 -15.92 11.39 -6.51
N ILE A 50 -16.68 11.41 -7.61
CA ILE A 50 -16.49 12.37 -8.71
C ILE A 50 -16.73 13.81 -8.25
N GLN A 51 -17.70 14.05 -7.38
CA GLN A 51 -17.99 15.39 -6.84
C GLN A 51 -16.88 15.91 -5.92
N LYS A 52 -16.21 15.01 -5.19
CA LYS A 52 -15.09 15.38 -4.29
C LYS A 52 -13.81 15.70 -5.05
N THR A 53 -13.57 15.05 -6.18
CA THR A 53 -12.41 15.29 -7.05
C THR A 53 -12.88 15.62 -8.47
N ASP A 54 -12.71 14.68 -9.40
CA ASP A 54 -13.21 14.73 -10.77
C ASP A 54 -13.22 13.31 -11.39
N LYS A 55 -13.65 13.20 -12.65
CA LYS A 55 -13.74 11.90 -13.33
C LYS A 55 -12.36 11.31 -13.60
N GLU A 56 -11.41 12.14 -13.99
CA GLU A 56 -10.05 11.75 -14.34
C GLU A 56 -9.33 11.14 -13.12
N GLN A 57 -9.45 11.73 -11.94
CA GLN A 57 -8.91 11.22 -10.68
C GLN A 57 -9.56 9.90 -10.27
N VAL A 58 -10.88 9.75 -10.45
CA VAL A 58 -11.57 8.48 -10.20
C VAL A 58 -11.08 7.39 -11.15
N ILE A 59 -10.91 7.70 -12.44
CA ILE A 59 -10.38 6.75 -13.43
C ILE A 59 -8.96 6.32 -13.06
N GLU A 60 -8.08 7.28 -12.74
CA GLU A 60 -6.69 7.01 -12.32
C GLU A 60 -6.64 6.12 -11.09
N ARG A 61 -7.43 6.45 -10.06
CA ARG A 61 -7.51 5.67 -8.81
C ARG A 61 -7.96 4.25 -9.08
N VAL A 62 -9.05 4.06 -9.82
CA VAL A 62 -9.63 2.74 -10.08
C VAL A 62 -8.73 1.88 -10.98
N ALA A 63 -8.17 2.47 -12.04
CA ALA A 63 -7.23 1.77 -12.92
C ALA A 63 -6.02 1.26 -12.13
N TYR A 64 -5.52 2.10 -11.21
CA TYR A 64 -4.42 1.75 -10.33
C TYR A 64 -4.76 0.62 -9.35
N ILE A 65 -5.93 0.71 -8.69
CA ILE A 65 -6.39 -0.33 -7.76
C ILE A 65 -6.42 -1.70 -8.46
N TRP A 66 -6.97 -1.77 -9.67
CA TRP A 66 -7.03 -3.03 -10.42
C TRP A 66 -5.65 -3.50 -10.89
N PHE A 67 -4.78 -2.59 -11.34
CA PHE A 67 -3.40 -2.94 -11.69
C PHE A 67 -2.68 -3.61 -10.53
N ASN A 68 -2.71 -2.98 -9.35
CA ASN A 68 -2.08 -3.49 -8.14
C ASN A 68 -2.64 -4.84 -7.70
N ARG A 69 -3.97 -4.97 -7.67
CA ARG A 69 -4.63 -6.23 -7.28
C ARG A 69 -4.30 -7.36 -8.24
N PHE A 70 -4.30 -7.12 -9.55
CA PHE A 70 -3.91 -8.14 -10.53
C PHE A 70 -2.45 -8.57 -10.37
N CYS A 71 -1.53 -7.62 -10.17
CA CYS A 71 -0.12 -7.93 -9.93
C CYS A 71 0.06 -8.72 -8.62
N ALA A 72 -0.62 -8.32 -7.55
CA ALA A 72 -0.56 -9.01 -6.27
C ALA A 72 -1.13 -10.43 -6.33
N LEU A 73 -2.31 -10.61 -6.93
CA LEU A 73 -2.91 -11.95 -7.10
C LEU A 73 -2.02 -12.84 -7.97
N ARG A 74 -1.43 -12.29 -9.03
CA ARG A 74 -0.46 -13.02 -9.86
C ARG A 74 0.79 -13.40 -9.07
N PHE A 75 1.36 -12.49 -8.28
CA PHE A 75 2.51 -12.78 -7.43
C PHE A 75 2.21 -13.92 -6.43
N MET A 76 1.00 -13.90 -5.86
CA MET A 76 0.53 -14.93 -4.93
C MET A 76 0.31 -16.28 -5.61
N ASP A 77 -0.20 -16.31 -6.85
CA ASP A 77 -0.32 -17.55 -7.64
C ASP A 77 1.05 -18.16 -7.91
N VAL A 78 2.00 -17.36 -8.41
CA VAL A 78 3.37 -17.82 -8.72
C VAL A 78 4.04 -18.44 -7.50
N ASN A 79 3.85 -17.82 -6.33
CA ASN A 79 4.44 -18.26 -5.08
C ASN A 79 3.57 -19.28 -4.31
N ARG A 80 2.45 -19.74 -4.90
CA ARG A 80 1.54 -20.75 -4.33
C ARG A 80 0.99 -20.36 -2.95
N TYR A 81 0.62 -19.09 -2.81
CA TYR A 81 0.01 -18.57 -1.58
C TYR A 81 -1.51 -18.76 -1.58
N ASN A 82 -2.12 -18.85 -2.76
CA ASN A 82 -3.51 -19.26 -2.93
C ASN A 82 -3.61 -20.80 -2.96
N ARG A 83 -4.76 -21.34 -2.51
CA ARG A 83 -5.06 -22.78 -2.65
C ARG A 83 -5.32 -23.17 -4.11
N VAL A 84 -5.97 -22.26 -4.84
CA VAL A 84 -6.33 -22.36 -6.26
C VAL A 84 -5.84 -21.08 -6.93
N ASN A 85 -5.20 -21.18 -8.10
CA ASN A 85 -4.71 -19.99 -8.78
C ASN A 85 -5.86 -19.09 -9.25
N ILE A 86 -5.77 -17.81 -8.90
CA ILE A 86 -6.84 -16.83 -9.15
C ILE A 86 -6.71 -16.23 -10.55
N VAL A 87 -5.49 -15.81 -10.92
CA VAL A 87 -5.18 -15.17 -12.20
C VAL A 87 -4.58 -16.18 -13.18
N SER A 88 -3.94 -17.20 -12.66
CA SER A 88 -3.10 -18.15 -13.40
C SER A 88 -3.84 -19.45 -13.70
N PRO A 89 -3.56 -20.11 -14.84
CA PRO A 89 -4.02 -21.48 -15.07
C PRO A 89 -3.30 -22.46 -14.11
N ALA A 90 -3.87 -23.65 -13.91
CA ALA A 90 -3.19 -24.75 -13.22
C ALA A 90 -1.97 -25.24 -14.00
N ASP A 91 -2.15 -25.46 -15.31
CA ASP A 91 -1.11 -25.99 -16.19
C ASP A 91 -0.52 -24.91 -17.10
N PRO A 92 0.82 -24.91 -17.30
CA PRO A 92 1.46 -24.06 -18.28
C PRO A 92 0.88 -24.27 -19.69
N GLY A 93 0.62 -23.17 -20.42
CA GLY A 93 0.10 -23.20 -21.79
C GLY A 93 -1.42 -23.17 -21.90
N GLN A 94 -2.15 -23.26 -20.78
CA GLN A 94 -3.58 -22.95 -20.75
C GLN A 94 -3.80 -21.44 -20.55
N PHE A 95 -4.96 -20.93 -20.99
CA PHE A 95 -5.35 -19.52 -20.80
C PHE A 95 -6.39 -19.33 -19.71
N GLN A 96 -7.18 -20.36 -19.42
CA GLN A 96 -8.25 -20.29 -18.43
C GLN A 96 -7.66 -20.29 -17.00
N PRO A 97 -7.99 -19.29 -16.16
CA PRO A 97 -7.60 -19.28 -14.76
C PRO A 97 -8.15 -20.49 -14.00
N GLU A 98 -7.35 -21.07 -13.11
CA GLU A 98 -7.70 -22.29 -12.38
C GLU A 98 -8.99 -22.12 -11.58
N ILE A 99 -9.17 -20.97 -10.90
CA ILE A 99 -10.39 -20.68 -10.13
C ILE A 99 -11.68 -20.77 -10.97
N LEU A 100 -11.62 -20.41 -12.26
CA LEU A 100 -12.74 -20.55 -13.17
C LEU A 100 -12.90 -21.99 -13.66
N ALA A 101 -11.79 -22.70 -13.91
CA ALA A 101 -11.81 -24.10 -14.31
C ALA A 101 -12.46 -24.97 -13.22
N GLU A 102 -12.07 -24.80 -11.96
CA GLU A 102 -12.65 -25.47 -10.79
C GLU A 102 -14.14 -25.14 -10.64
N ALA A 103 -14.51 -23.87 -10.78
CA ALA A 103 -15.92 -23.46 -10.71
C ALA A 103 -16.78 -24.15 -11.77
N LYS A 104 -16.25 -24.33 -12.99
CA LYS A 104 -16.94 -25.08 -14.07
C LYS A 104 -17.04 -26.57 -13.81
N MET A 105 -16.19 -27.13 -12.95
CA MET A 105 -16.28 -28.51 -12.46
C MET A 105 -17.23 -28.66 -11.25
N GLY A 106 -17.84 -27.56 -10.78
CA GLY A 106 -18.74 -27.57 -9.64
C GLY A 106 -18.04 -27.33 -8.29
N HIS A 107 -16.78 -26.89 -8.30
CA HIS A 107 -15.98 -26.67 -7.10
C HIS A 107 -15.65 -25.18 -6.91
N ILE A 108 -16.09 -24.62 -5.78
CA ILE A 108 -15.75 -23.25 -5.37
C ILE A 108 -15.41 -23.28 -3.88
N ASP A 109 -14.30 -22.64 -3.48
CA ASP A 109 -13.89 -22.55 -2.08
C ASP A 109 -14.94 -21.77 -1.27
N GLU A 110 -15.59 -22.45 -0.32
CA GLU A 110 -16.67 -21.91 0.49
C GLU A 110 -16.20 -20.87 1.54
N GLU A 111 -14.93 -20.91 1.92
CA GLU A 111 -14.32 -19.91 2.82
C GLU A 111 -14.06 -18.59 2.07
N MET A 112 -13.80 -18.67 0.76
CA MET A 112 -13.48 -17.53 -0.10
C MET A 112 -14.71 -16.87 -0.70
N VAL A 113 -15.65 -17.65 -1.23
CA VAL A 113 -16.78 -17.14 -2.02
C VAL A 113 -18.08 -17.32 -1.23
N PRO A 114 -18.81 -16.25 -0.86
CA PRO A 114 -20.07 -16.37 -0.13
C PRO A 114 -21.15 -17.17 -0.87
N ASP A 115 -22.01 -17.88 -0.14
CA ASP A 115 -23.03 -18.78 -0.69
C ASP A 115 -23.89 -18.14 -1.79
N LYS A 116 -24.37 -16.91 -1.56
CA LYS A 116 -25.18 -16.16 -2.54
C LYS A 116 -24.42 -15.92 -3.84
N THR A 117 -23.14 -15.56 -3.75
CA THR A 117 -22.25 -15.36 -4.89
C THR A 117 -21.97 -16.68 -5.60
N ARG A 118 -21.77 -17.79 -4.86
CA ARG A 118 -21.62 -19.14 -5.45
C ARG A 118 -22.85 -19.54 -6.27
N GLN A 119 -24.05 -19.33 -5.73
CA GLN A 119 -25.30 -19.62 -6.44
C GLN A 119 -25.45 -18.83 -7.74
N GLN A 120 -25.09 -17.54 -7.73
CA GLN A 120 -25.10 -16.70 -8.93
C GLN A 120 -24.06 -17.16 -9.97
N ILE A 121 -22.84 -17.51 -9.53
CA ILE A 121 -21.80 -18.06 -10.40
C ILE A 121 -22.28 -19.35 -11.06
N PHE A 122 -22.84 -20.30 -10.31
CA PHE A 122 -23.37 -21.53 -10.89
C PHE A 122 -24.56 -21.27 -11.82
N ALA A 123 -25.45 -20.31 -11.50
CA ALA A 123 -26.54 -19.95 -12.40
C ALA A 123 -26.03 -19.41 -13.74
N LEU A 124 -24.95 -18.63 -13.75
CA LEU A 124 -24.29 -18.16 -14.98
C LEU A 124 -23.64 -19.32 -15.74
N LEU A 125 -22.84 -20.15 -15.07
CA LEU A 125 -22.09 -21.24 -15.70
C LEU A 125 -22.99 -22.37 -16.23
N ASP A 126 -24.12 -22.63 -15.57
CA ASP A 126 -25.13 -23.62 -15.99
C ASP A 126 -26.09 -23.09 -17.08
N GLY A 127 -26.00 -21.80 -17.44
CA GLY A 127 -26.91 -21.16 -18.40
C GLY A 127 -28.33 -20.92 -17.87
N LYS A 128 -28.51 -20.91 -16.54
CA LYS A 128 -29.80 -20.61 -15.87
C LYS A 128 -30.04 -19.09 -15.75
N ALA A 129 -28.97 -18.29 -15.71
CA ALA A 129 -29.02 -16.84 -15.73
C ALA A 129 -28.75 -16.31 -17.15
N SER A 130 -29.48 -15.27 -17.56
CA SER A 130 -29.27 -14.63 -18.86
C SER A 130 -28.03 -13.73 -18.82
N SER A 131 -27.05 -14.00 -19.68
CA SER A 131 -25.85 -13.18 -19.86
C SER A 131 -25.32 -13.37 -21.28
N ASN A 132 -24.70 -12.32 -21.83
CA ASN A 132 -23.98 -12.37 -23.10
C ASN A 132 -22.53 -12.88 -22.94
N ASP A 133 -22.02 -12.90 -21.70
CA ASP A 133 -20.68 -13.35 -21.34
C ASP A 133 -20.70 -14.06 -19.96
N PRO A 134 -21.36 -15.23 -19.85
CA PRO A 134 -21.57 -15.88 -18.56
C PRO A 134 -20.26 -16.30 -17.88
N GLN A 135 -19.23 -16.68 -18.66
CA GLN A 135 -17.94 -17.08 -18.12
C GLN A 135 -17.13 -15.89 -17.62
N GLY A 136 -17.10 -14.78 -18.36
CA GLY A 136 -16.43 -13.57 -17.92
C GLY A 136 -17.12 -12.94 -16.71
N GLU A 137 -18.45 -12.92 -16.67
CA GLU A 137 -19.20 -12.49 -15.48
C GLU A 137 -18.89 -13.36 -14.26
N ALA A 138 -18.98 -14.68 -14.40
CA ALA A 138 -18.64 -15.61 -13.32
C ALA A 138 -17.20 -15.41 -12.82
N TYR A 139 -16.24 -15.21 -13.73
CA TYR A 139 -14.85 -14.98 -13.37
C TYR A 139 -14.62 -13.65 -12.66
N ARG A 140 -15.27 -12.56 -13.10
CA ARG A 140 -15.23 -11.27 -12.40
C ARG A 140 -15.74 -11.40 -10.96
N MET A 141 -16.82 -12.15 -10.74
CA MET A 141 -17.34 -12.44 -9.40
C MET A 141 -16.36 -13.23 -8.54
N LEU A 142 -15.65 -14.22 -9.13
CA LEU A 142 -14.61 -14.99 -8.43
C LEU A 142 -13.42 -14.10 -8.03
N VAL A 143 -12.95 -13.22 -8.91
CA VAL A 143 -11.86 -12.27 -8.62
C VAL A 143 -12.23 -11.30 -7.50
N VAL A 144 -13.46 -10.76 -7.53
CA VAL A 144 -13.98 -9.88 -6.46
C VAL A 144 -14.06 -10.62 -5.14
N ALA A 145 -14.59 -11.85 -5.13
CA ALA A 145 -14.66 -12.68 -3.93
C ALA A 145 -13.26 -12.96 -3.35
N ALA A 146 -12.28 -13.25 -4.21
CA ALA A 146 -10.90 -13.46 -3.78
C ALA A 146 -10.27 -12.18 -3.18
N CYS A 147 -10.52 -11.01 -3.76
CA CYS A 147 -10.10 -9.73 -3.17
C CYS A 147 -10.75 -9.52 -1.80
N ASN A 148 -12.06 -9.76 -1.68
CA ASN A 148 -12.79 -9.62 -0.41
C ASN A 148 -12.32 -10.63 0.65
N PHE A 149 -11.89 -11.83 0.25
CA PHE A 149 -11.26 -12.79 1.14
C PHE A 149 -9.91 -12.26 1.66
N TRP A 150 -9.04 -11.78 0.76
CA TRP A 150 -7.72 -11.27 1.11
C TRP A 150 -7.74 -9.94 1.87
N ASN A 151 -8.83 -9.17 1.82
CA ASN A 151 -9.05 -7.99 2.68
C ASN A 151 -8.80 -8.29 4.16
N LYS A 152 -9.14 -9.49 4.65
CA LYS A 152 -8.98 -9.85 6.06
C LYS A 152 -7.53 -9.80 6.51
N ALA A 153 -6.61 -10.31 5.67
CA ALA A 153 -5.18 -10.34 5.96
C ALA A 153 -4.46 -9.07 5.48
N MET A 154 -4.90 -8.49 4.37
CA MET A 154 -4.25 -7.36 3.68
C MET A 154 -5.28 -6.26 3.36
N PRO A 155 -5.89 -5.63 4.38
CA PRO A 155 -6.94 -4.63 4.17
C PRO A 155 -6.44 -3.36 3.49
N PHE A 156 -5.13 -3.09 3.55
CA PHE A 156 -4.47 -1.98 2.88
C PHE A 156 -4.58 -2.10 1.36
N LEU A 157 -4.33 -3.28 0.77
CA LEU A 157 -4.32 -3.47 -0.68
C LEU A 157 -5.68 -3.92 -1.22
N PHE A 158 -6.30 -4.87 -0.52
CA PHE A 158 -7.60 -5.42 -0.89
C PHE A 158 -8.68 -4.75 -0.06
N GLN A 159 -8.88 -3.45 -0.22
CA GLN A 159 -9.97 -2.72 0.46
C GLN A 159 -11.32 -3.44 0.26
N ARG A 160 -12.19 -3.49 1.28
CA ARG A 160 -13.49 -4.18 1.17
C ARG A 160 -14.24 -3.59 -0.01
N ILE A 161 -14.52 -4.45 -0.97
CA ILE A 161 -15.18 -4.04 -2.18
C ILE A 161 -16.68 -4.25 -1.98
N ASP A 162 -17.32 -3.13 -1.63
CA ASP A 162 -18.76 -2.88 -1.56
C ASP A 162 -19.02 -1.50 -2.21
N ASP A 163 -18.22 -1.21 -3.26
CA ASP A 163 -18.07 0.12 -3.82
C ASP A 163 -17.88 0.11 -5.34
N TYR A 164 -18.04 1.28 -5.95
CA TYR A 164 -18.01 1.54 -7.37
C TYR A 164 -16.79 1.00 -8.13
N THR A 165 -15.70 0.66 -7.43
CA THR A 165 -14.50 0.08 -8.07
C THR A 165 -14.79 -1.24 -8.81
N GLU A 166 -15.78 -2.04 -8.38
CA GLU A 166 -16.20 -3.27 -9.09
C GLU A 166 -16.92 -2.96 -10.39
N LEU A 167 -17.79 -1.95 -10.36
CA LEU A 167 -18.56 -1.51 -11.52
C LEU A 167 -17.64 -1.05 -12.65
N LEU A 168 -16.43 -0.63 -12.29
CA LEU A 168 -15.41 -0.10 -13.17
C LEU A 168 -14.27 -1.09 -13.46
N MET A 169 -14.38 -2.35 -13.01
CA MET A 169 -13.46 -3.42 -13.40
C MET A 169 -13.50 -3.66 -14.92
N PRO A 170 -12.36 -3.94 -15.58
CA PRO A 170 -12.33 -4.38 -16.97
C PRO A 170 -13.23 -5.59 -17.24
N ASP A 171 -13.95 -5.58 -18.37
CA ASP A 171 -14.83 -6.69 -18.75
C ASP A 171 -14.03 -7.89 -19.28
N ASP A 172 -13.11 -7.65 -20.22
CA ASP A 172 -12.30 -8.71 -20.82
C ASP A 172 -11.09 -9.07 -19.94
N LEU A 173 -11.26 -10.12 -19.14
CA LEU A 173 -10.21 -10.70 -18.29
C LEU A 173 -9.75 -12.09 -18.75
N LEU A 174 -10.41 -12.67 -19.77
CA LEU A 174 -10.21 -14.07 -20.19
C LEU A 174 -9.56 -14.20 -21.57
N SER A 175 -9.63 -13.19 -22.44
CA SER A 175 -9.03 -13.29 -23.77
C SER A 175 -7.50 -13.32 -23.71
N GLY A 176 -6.87 -13.77 -24.80
CA GLY A 176 -5.41 -13.73 -24.96
C GLY A 176 -4.81 -12.32 -24.99
N ASN A 177 -5.64 -11.29 -25.23
CA ASN A 177 -5.23 -9.89 -25.22
C ASN A 177 -5.71 -9.14 -23.95
N SER A 178 -6.25 -9.88 -22.98
CA SER A 178 -6.71 -9.29 -21.71
C SER A 178 -5.53 -8.79 -20.88
N ILE A 179 -5.81 -7.84 -19.97
CA ILE A 179 -4.80 -7.35 -19.02
C ILE A 179 -4.18 -8.47 -18.19
N LEU A 180 -4.94 -9.51 -17.85
CA LEU A 180 -4.45 -10.65 -17.08
C LEU A 180 -3.53 -11.56 -17.91
N ALA A 181 -3.76 -11.70 -19.21
CA ALA A 181 -2.82 -12.40 -20.09
C ALA A 181 -1.45 -11.73 -20.08
N TYR A 182 -1.41 -10.41 -20.29
CA TYR A 182 -0.16 -9.65 -20.23
C TYR A 182 0.47 -9.64 -18.83
N THR A 183 -0.34 -9.65 -17.77
CA THR A 183 0.15 -9.76 -16.39
C THR A 183 0.89 -11.09 -16.18
N ARG A 184 0.34 -12.21 -16.65
CA ARG A 184 0.99 -13.53 -16.58
C ARG A 184 2.28 -13.59 -17.39
N GLU A 185 2.30 -13.00 -18.58
CA GLU A 185 3.48 -12.96 -19.44
C GLU A 185 4.63 -12.14 -18.83
N ALA A 186 4.33 -11.01 -18.20
CA ALA A 186 5.32 -10.13 -17.60
C ALA A 186 5.85 -10.67 -16.26
N MET A 187 4.95 -11.19 -15.42
CA MET A 187 5.25 -11.71 -14.09
C MET A 187 5.51 -13.22 -14.15
N THR A 188 6.67 -13.59 -14.69
CA THR A 188 7.16 -14.98 -14.72
C THR A 188 7.58 -15.47 -13.34
N PRO A 189 7.76 -16.79 -13.12
CA PRO A 189 8.35 -17.32 -11.90
C PRO A 189 9.64 -16.61 -11.48
N ASP A 190 10.60 -16.48 -12.40
CA ASP A 190 11.88 -15.79 -12.14
C ASP A 190 11.71 -14.31 -11.81
N ALA A 191 10.72 -13.64 -12.40
CA ALA A 191 10.44 -12.23 -12.07
C ALA A 191 9.82 -12.08 -10.68
N CYS A 192 9.10 -13.09 -10.18
CA CYS A 192 8.41 -13.04 -8.88
C CYS A 192 9.15 -13.78 -7.77
N GLU A 193 10.42 -14.13 -7.97
CA GLU A 193 11.29 -14.69 -6.92
C GLU A 193 11.44 -13.71 -5.75
N ASP A 194 11.59 -12.42 -6.07
CA ASP A 194 11.56 -11.33 -5.09
C ASP A 194 10.32 -10.46 -5.27
N VAL A 195 9.72 -10.04 -4.16
CA VAL A 195 8.57 -9.12 -4.14
C VAL A 195 8.93 -7.72 -4.62
N GLU A 196 10.22 -7.35 -4.68
CA GLU A 196 10.66 -6.10 -5.29
C GLU A 196 10.08 -5.88 -6.70
N VAL A 197 9.75 -6.94 -7.44
CA VAL A 197 9.07 -6.85 -8.76
C VAL A 197 7.83 -5.97 -8.73
N ILE A 198 7.08 -5.96 -7.62
CA ILE A 198 5.88 -5.14 -7.45
C ILE A 198 6.26 -3.66 -7.38
N GLY A 199 7.34 -3.33 -6.68
CA GLY A 199 7.89 -1.97 -6.63
C GLY A 199 8.33 -1.48 -8.01
N TRP A 200 8.97 -2.34 -8.81
CA TRP A 200 9.36 -2.04 -10.18
C TRP A 200 8.16 -1.84 -11.12
N LEU A 201 7.16 -2.72 -11.03
CA LEU A 201 5.92 -2.61 -11.80
C LEU A 201 5.23 -1.28 -11.53
N TYR A 202 5.17 -0.85 -10.27
CA TYR A 202 4.60 0.45 -9.92
C TYR A 202 5.38 1.62 -10.53
N GLN A 203 6.72 1.59 -10.39
CA GLN A 203 7.58 2.62 -10.96
C GLN A 203 7.39 2.74 -12.48
N PHE A 204 7.31 1.61 -13.18
CA PHE A 204 7.11 1.62 -14.62
C PHE A 204 5.69 2.01 -15.02
N TYR A 205 4.69 1.66 -14.20
CA TYR A 205 3.31 2.06 -14.41
C TYR A 205 3.21 3.58 -14.45
N ILE A 206 3.75 4.29 -13.46
CA ILE A 206 3.62 5.75 -13.35
C ILE A 206 4.63 6.53 -14.20
N SER A 207 5.57 5.87 -14.88
CA SER A 207 6.68 6.55 -15.57
C SER A 207 6.22 7.53 -16.66
N GLU A 208 5.18 7.16 -17.44
CA GLU A 208 4.66 8.04 -18.49
C GLU A 208 3.98 9.30 -17.89
N LYS A 209 3.33 9.14 -16.73
CA LYS A 209 2.72 10.27 -16.01
C LYS A 209 3.79 11.20 -15.46
N LYS A 210 4.86 10.65 -14.93
CA LYS A 210 6.04 11.42 -14.51
C LYS A 210 6.56 12.25 -15.68
N ASP A 211 6.82 11.65 -16.84
CA ASP A 211 7.31 12.36 -18.03
C ASP A 211 6.35 13.50 -18.45
N GLU A 212 5.04 13.27 -18.42
CA GLU A 212 4.00 14.28 -18.67
C GLU A 212 4.11 15.49 -17.71
N VAL A 213 4.26 15.23 -16.40
CA VAL A 213 4.39 16.26 -15.38
C VAL A 213 5.67 17.07 -15.57
N PHE A 214 6.80 16.40 -15.85
CA PHE A 214 8.08 17.07 -16.13
C PHE A 214 8.06 17.90 -17.41
N ASP A 215 7.36 17.46 -18.45
CA ASP A 215 7.14 18.27 -19.66
C ASP A 215 6.22 19.47 -19.41
N GLY A 216 5.26 19.35 -18.48
CA GLY A 216 4.48 20.46 -17.96
C GLY A 216 5.33 21.51 -17.24
N LEU A 217 6.28 21.08 -16.42
CA LEU A 217 7.23 21.97 -15.73
C LEU A 217 8.09 22.76 -16.72
N LYS A 218 8.58 22.13 -17.80
CA LYS A 218 9.30 22.82 -18.88
C LYS A 218 8.46 23.92 -19.56
N LYS A 219 7.14 23.85 -19.44
CA LYS A 219 6.16 24.83 -19.93
C LYS A 219 5.66 25.78 -18.82
N ASN A 220 6.38 25.88 -17.69
CA ASN A 220 6.03 26.71 -16.52
C ASN A 220 4.67 26.38 -15.87
N LYS A 221 4.16 25.16 -16.04
CA LYS A 221 3.01 24.70 -15.26
C LYS A 221 3.46 24.31 -13.86
N LYS A 222 2.81 24.85 -12.82
CA LYS A 222 3.07 24.47 -11.43
C LYS A 222 2.61 23.02 -11.18
N ILE A 223 3.33 22.31 -10.31
CA ILE A 223 2.93 20.98 -9.84
C ILE A 223 1.76 21.17 -8.86
N THR A 224 0.62 20.55 -9.16
CA THR A 224 -0.54 20.50 -8.27
C THR A 224 -0.39 19.32 -7.29
N PRO A 225 -1.09 19.31 -6.14
CA PRO A 225 -0.99 18.23 -5.16
C PRO A 225 -1.14 16.82 -5.75
N GLU A 226 -2.08 16.65 -6.69
CA GLU A 226 -2.38 15.36 -7.34
C GLU A 226 -1.21 14.87 -8.22
N ASN A 227 -0.32 15.77 -8.63
CA ASN A 227 0.86 15.46 -9.46
C ASN A 227 2.17 15.38 -8.64
N ILE A 228 2.14 15.69 -7.33
CA ILE A 228 3.33 15.57 -6.46
C ILE A 228 3.88 14.14 -6.49
N PRO A 229 3.09 13.07 -6.28
CA PRO A 229 3.64 11.70 -6.28
C PRO A 229 4.40 11.35 -7.56
N ALA A 230 3.86 11.72 -8.73
CA ALA A 230 4.50 11.44 -10.01
C ALA A 230 5.83 12.21 -10.18
N ALA A 231 5.92 13.43 -9.65
CA ALA A 231 7.12 14.27 -9.74
C ALA A 231 8.22 13.85 -8.76
N THR A 232 7.85 13.42 -7.55
CA THR A 232 8.78 13.17 -6.44
C THR A 232 9.18 11.72 -6.29
N GLN A 233 8.56 10.79 -7.03
CA GLN A 233 8.96 9.39 -7.02
C GLN A 233 10.33 9.20 -7.67
N LEU A 234 11.34 9.06 -6.81
CA LEU A 234 12.72 8.80 -7.15
C LEU A 234 13.08 7.39 -6.71
N PHE A 235 13.61 6.60 -7.64
CA PHE A 235 14.04 5.25 -7.32
C PHE A 235 15.42 5.26 -6.68
N THR A 236 15.59 4.43 -5.66
CA THR A 236 16.88 4.19 -5.02
C THR A 236 17.45 2.87 -5.57
N PRO A 237 18.52 2.90 -6.40
CA PRO A 237 19.22 1.71 -6.84
C PRO A 237 19.48 0.72 -5.72
N HIS A 238 19.33 -0.58 -5.99
CA HIS A 238 19.43 -1.63 -4.98
C HIS A 238 20.77 -1.57 -4.20
N TRP A 239 21.88 -1.25 -4.85
CA TRP A 239 23.16 -1.07 -4.15
C TRP A 239 23.17 0.12 -3.17
N ILE A 240 22.45 1.21 -3.47
CA ILE A 240 22.29 2.36 -2.54
C ILE A 240 21.41 1.93 -1.36
N VAL A 241 20.33 1.19 -1.62
CA VAL A 241 19.49 0.62 -0.56
C VAL A 241 20.35 -0.21 0.40
N ARG A 242 21.13 -1.16 -0.15
CA ARG A 242 22.02 -2.00 0.64
C ARG A 242 23.03 -1.19 1.43
N TYR A 243 23.70 -0.25 0.76
CA TYR A 243 24.65 0.65 1.38
C TYR A 243 24.06 1.42 2.58
N LEU A 244 22.89 2.05 2.41
CA LEU A 244 22.26 2.84 3.47
C LEU A 244 21.84 1.98 4.66
N VAL A 245 21.27 0.80 4.41
CA VAL A 245 20.80 -0.10 5.47
C VAL A 245 21.98 -0.74 6.20
N GLU A 246 22.98 -1.26 5.49
CA GLU A 246 24.16 -1.91 6.08
C GLU A 246 24.96 -0.94 6.95
N ASN A 247 25.15 0.30 6.48
CA ASN A 247 25.92 1.32 7.20
C ASN A 247 25.12 2.07 8.27
N SER A 248 23.83 1.76 8.44
CA SER A 248 22.98 2.30 9.51
C SER A 248 22.55 1.21 10.48
N LEU A 249 21.64 0.31 10.07
CA LEU A 249 21.18 -0.82 10.88
C LEU A 249 22.32 -1.79 11.18
N GLY A 250 23.02 -2.24 10.13
CA GLY A 250 24.13 -3.20 10.27
C GLY A 250 25.23 -2.67 11.17
N ARG A 251 25.64 -1.41 10.96
CA ARG A 251 26.61 -0.73 11.82
C ARG A 251 26.17 -0.64 13.27
N LEU A 252 24.93 -0.21 13.55
CA LEU A 252 24.40 -0.15 14.91
C LEU A 252 24.44 -1.53 15.60
N TRP A 253 24.11 -2.59 14.86
CA TRP A 253 24.18 -3.96 15.37
C TRP A 253 25.62 -4.37 15.67
N LEU A 254 26.56 -4.18 14.74
CA LEU A 254 27.97 -4.54 14.90
C LEU A 254 28.66 -3.78 16.04
N LEU A 255 28.28 -2.52 16.30
CA LEU A 255 28.78 -1.77 17.45
C LEU A 255 28.36 -2.42 18.78
N ASN A 256 27.15 -2.99 18.84
CA ASN A 256 26.62 -3.70 20.01
C ASN A 256 27.03 -5.19 20.07
N ARG A 257 27.45 -5.77 18.95
CA ARG A 257 27.92 -7.15 18.80
C ARG A 257 29.20 -7.21 17.93
N PRO A 258 30.37 -6.77 18.44
CA PRO A 258 31.59 -6.69 17.62
C PRO A 258 32.09 -8.03 17.06
N SER A 259 31.66 -9.15 17.64
CA SER A 259 31.98 -10.52 17.20
C SER A 259 30.97 -11.11 16.21
N SER A 260 29.92 -10.37 15.84
CA SER A 260 28.92 -10.80 14.86
C SER A 260 29.57 -11.10 13.51
N LYS A 261 29.07 -12.14 12.84
CA LYS A 261 29.57 -12.54 11.52
C LYS A 261 28.78 -11.91 10.38
N LEU A 262 27.73 -11.13 10.69
CA LEU A 262 26.86 -10.52 9.70
C LEU A 262 27.60 -9.55 8.76
N ALA A 263 28.73 -8.97 9.19
CA ALA A 263 29.59 -8.17 8.32
C ALA A 263 30.01 -8.90 7.03
N LEU A 264 30.12 -10.24 7.07
CA LEU A 264 30.48 -11.06 5.91
C LEU A 264 29.36 -11.17 4.86
N GLN A 265 28.13 -10.79 5.22
CA GLN A 265 26.94 -10.81 4.35
C GLN A 265 26.54 -9.39 3.88
N MET A 266 27.27 -8.36 4.33
CA MET A 266 27.00 -6.95 4.05
C MET A 266 28.04 -6.41 3.05
N ASP A 267 27.83 -6.67 1.77
CA ASP A 267 28.77 -6.38 0.67
C ASP A 267 29.15 -4.89 0.53
N TYR A 268 28.30 -3.99 1.04
CA TYR A 268 28.44 -2.54 0.96
C TYR A 268 28.74 -1.90 2.33
N TYR A 269 28.99 -2.70 3.36
CA TYR A 269 29.37 -2.21 4.69
C TYR A 269 30.77 -1.62 4.67
N ILE A 270 30.92 -0.42 5.25
CA ILE A 270 32.20 0.26 5.42
C ILE A 270 32.62 0.12 6.88
N GLN A 271 33.69 -0.65 7.10
CA GLN A 271 34.30 -0.75 8.43
C GLN A 271 34.96 0.60 8.81
N PRO A 272 34.62 1.18 9.97
CA PRO A 272 35.24 2.43 10.40
C PRO A 272 36.72 2.24 10.75
N GLU A 273 37.55 3.23 10.42
CA GLU A 273 38.98 3.23 10.71
C GLU A 273 39.28 3.42 12.20
N GLN A 274 38.38 4.08 12.94
CA GLN A 274 38.51 4.35 14.37
C GLN A 274 37.36 3.71 15.13
N ALA A 275 37.63 3.24 16.35
CA ALA A 275 36.62 2.68 17.23
C ALA A 275 35.64 3.77 17.68
N GLU A 276 34.35 3.58 17.36
CA GLU A 276 33.28 4.43 17.87
C GLU A 276 32.92 4.03 19.30
N THR A 277 32.90 5.01 20.20
CA THR A 277 32.59 4.79 21.63
C THR A 277 31.23 5.34 22.04
N ASP A 278 30.74 6.34 21.31
CA ASP A 278 29.41 6.95 21.48
C ASP A 278 28.42 6.33 20.50
N PHE A 279 27.62 5.39 20.98
CA PHE A 279 26.58 4.74 20.21
C PHE A 279 25.45 4.23 21.11
N LEU A 280 24.26 4.08 20.51
CA LEU A 280 23.08 3.57 21.20
C LEU A 280 23.29 2.12 21.65
N ARG A 281 23.02 1.84 22.92
CA ARG A 281 23.13 0.51 23.50
C ARG A 281 21.83 -0.26 23.32
N ILE A 282 21.94 -1.39 22.61
CA ILE A 282 20.81 -2.25 22.27
C ILE A 282 21.04 -3.63 22.91
N ALA A 283 20.09 -4.06 23.75
CA ALA A 283 20.19 -5.34 24.42
C ALA A 283 19.70 -6.48 23.52
N LYS A 284 18.60 -6.26 22.79
CA LYS A 284 17.93 -7.28 21.96
C LYS A 284 17.42 -6.69 20.64
N PRO A 285 17.25 -7.51 19.58
CA PRO A 285 16.78 -7.03 18.29
C PRO A 285 15.44 -6.28 18.34
N GLU A 286 14.50 -6.67 19.22
CA GLU A 286 13.18 -6.02 19.35
C GLU A 286 13.23 -4.53 19.75
N GLU A 287 14.34 -4.07 20.32
CA GLU A 287 14.48 -2.66 20.72
C GLU A 287 14.73 -1.75 19.51
N ILE A 288 15.28 -2.28 18.41
CA ILE A 288 15.67 -1.48 17.25
C ILE A 288 14.43 -1.02 16.50
N LYS A 289 14.18 0.29 16.45
CA LYS A 289 13.12 0.89 15.62
C LYS A 289 13.72 1.59 14.42
N ILE A 290 13.30 1.20 13.23
CA ILE A 290 13.79 1.69 11.94
C ILE A 290 12.65 2.39 11.22
N CYS A 291 12.90 3.61 10.73
CA CYS A 291 11.94 4.34 9.91
C CYS A 291 12.51 4.67 8.54
N ASP A 292 11.73 4.42 7.50
CA ASP A 292 11.88 5.10 6.21
C ASP A 292 10.81 6.20 6.10
N PRO A 293 11.18 7.49 6.15
CA PRO A 293 10.23 8.60 6.23
C PRO A 293 9.62 8.99 4.88
N ALA A 294 10.00 8.33 3.79
CA ALA A 294 9.43 8.51 2.46
C ALA A 294 9.53 7.18 1.69
N CYS A 295 8.87 6.15 2.22
CA CYS A 295 9.22 4.76 1.94
C CYS A 295 8.90 4.30 0.52
N GLY A 296 8.07 5.04 -0.23
CA GLY A 296 7.60 4.63 -1.53
C GLY A 296 7.01 3.21 -1.47
N SER A 297 7.41 2.35 -2.41
CA SER A 297 7.02 0.93 -2.44
C SER A 297 7.81 0.03 -1.48
N GLY A 298 8.60 0.61 -0.56
CA GLY A 298 9.19 -0.11 0.57
C GLY A 298 10.54 -0.79 0.33
N HIS A 299 11.28 -0.46 -0.74
CA HIS A 299 12.56 -1.12 -1.08
C HIS A 299 13.60 -1.11 0.07
N MET A 300 13.71 0.01 0.80
CA MET A 300 14.61 0.05 1.96
C MET A 300 14.12 -0.84 3.10
N LEU A 301 12.82 -0.86 3.33
CA LEU A 301 12.20 -1.66 4.39
C LEU A 301 12.26 -3.16 4.07
N THR A 302 12.14 -3.58 2.82
CA THR A 302 12.26 -4.98 2.42
C THR A 302 13.68 -5.52 2.61
N TYR A 303 14.71 -4.71 2.34
CA TYR A 303 16.08 -5.11 2.64
C TYR A 303 16.41 -5.04 4.13
N ALA A 304 15.90 -4.03 4.85
CA ALA A 304 16.00 -3.96 6.30
C ALA A 304 15.32 -5.17 6.99
N PHE A 305 14.21 -5.68 6.43
CA PHE A 305 13.59 -6.93 6.87
C PHE A 305 14.57 -8.11 6.76
N ASP A 306 15.27 -8.27 5.64
CA ASP A 306 16.21 -9.38 5.45
C ASP A 306 17.39 -9.30 6.43
N LEU A 307 17.95 -8.09 6.63
CA LEU A 307 19.06 -7.90 7.57
C LEU A 307 18.60 -8.11 9.03
N LEU A 308 17.42 -7.62 9.40
CA LEU A 308 16.84 -7.91 10.71
C LEU A 308 16.60 -9.41 10.89
N TYR A 309 16.12 -10.11 9.87
CA TYR A 309 15.90 -11.55 9.93
C TYR A 309 17.21 -12.29 10.27
N ALA A 310 18.31 -11.93 9.61
CA ALA A 310 19.64 -12.46 9.90
C ALA A 310 20.13 -12.11 11.33
N ILE A 311 19.84 -10.90 11.82
CA ILE A 311 20.12 -10.47 13.20
C ILE A 311 19.37 -11.36 14.22
N TYR A 312 18.07 -11.58 14.02
CA TYR A 312 17.27 -12.44 14.90
C TYR A 312 17.77 -13.90 14.87
N GLU A 313 18.11 -14.43 13.69
CA GLU A 313 18.68 -15.78 13.58
C GLU A 313 20.03 -15.91 14.29
N GLU A 314 20.91 -14.91 14.19
CA GLU A 314 22.22 -14.90 14.90
C GLU A 314 22.04 -14.90 16.43
N GLU A 315 21.02 -14.23 16.95
CA GLU A 315 20.68 -14.23 18.38
C GLU A 315 19.88 -15.46 18.82
N GLY A 316 19.66 -16.43 17.92
CA GLY A 316 19.07 -17.73 18.24
C GLY A 316 17.55 -17.77 18.31
N TYR A 317 16.85 -16.82 17.68
CA TYR A 317 15.39 -16.83 17.61
C TYR A 317 14.88 -17.93 16.68
N GLU A 318 13.71 -18.49 17.02
CA GLU A 318 13.03 -19.48 16.18
C GLU A 318 12.56 -18.84 14.85
N PRO A 319 12.99 -19.36 13.67
CA PRO A 319 12.66 -18.80 12.36
C PRO A 319 11.18 -18.49 12.13
N ALA A 320 10.28 -19.28 12.73
CA ALA A 320 8.84 -19.12 12.60
C ALA A 320 8.26 -17.91 13.37
N GLU A 321 9.01 -17.33 14.33
CA GLU A 321 8.57 -16.17 15.13
C GLU A 321 9.15 -14.85 14.62
N ILE A 322 10.29 -14.92 13.91
CA ILE A 322 11.05 -13.75 13.46
C ILE A 322 10.21 -12.78 12.63
N PRO A 323 9.43 -13.20 11.61
CA PRO A 323 8.69 -12.25 10.77
C PRO A 323 7.69 -11.38 11.53
N GLU A 324 6.99 -11.97 12.51
CA GLU A 324 6.04 -11.24 13.36
C GLU A 324 6.75 -10.23 14.26
N LYS A 325 7.89 -10.62 14.84
CA LYS A 325 8.71 -9.72 15.67
C LYS A 325 9.22 -8.53 14.86
N ILE A 326 9.70 -8.77 13.64
CA ILE A 326 10.19 -7.71 12.75
C ILE A 326 9.08 -6.70 12.41
N LEU A 327 7.92 -7.18 11.96
CA LEU A 327 6.83 -6.28 11.55
C LEU A 327 6.16 -5.58 12.74
N THR A 328 6.19 -6.17 13.93
CA THR A 328 5.56 -5.57 15.13
C THR A 328 6.49 -4.55 15.80
N ASN A 329 7.78 -4.85 15.91
CA ASN A 329 8.68 -4.08 16.74
C ASN A 329 9.58 -3.13 15.96
N ASN A 330 10.02 -3.55 14.76
CA ASN A 330 11.20 -2.96 14.15
C ASN A 330 10.92 -2.00 13.00
N LEU A 331 10.12 -2.40 12.02
CA LEU A 331 10.00 -1.66 10.75
C LEU A 331 8.84 -0.68 10.76
N TYR A 332 9.11 0.56 10.37
CA TYR A 332 8.14 1.64 10.21
C TYR A 332 8.39 2.36 8.88
N GLY A 333 7.32 2.73 8.18
CA GLY A 333 7.39 3.50 6.94
C GLY A 333 6.39 4.65 6.97
N ILE A 334 6.76 5.77 6.36
CA ILE A 334 5.89 6.94 6.16
C ILE A 334 5.86 7.24 4.67
N GLU A 335 4.66 7.48 4.13
CA GLU A 335 4.45 7.80 2.72
C GLU A 335 3.27 8.78 2.59
N ILE A 336 3.25 9.60 1.54
CA ILE A 336 2.13 10.50 1.21
C ILE A 336 1.24 9.92 0.12
N ASP A 337 1.81 9.08 -0.75
CA ASP A 337 1.09 8.42 -1.83
C ASP A 337 0.48 7.09 -1.34
N GLU A 338 -0.84 7.09 -1.10
CA GLU A 338 -1.65 5.91 -0.67
C GLU A 338 -1.22 4.63 -1.40
N ARG A 339 -1.13 4.77 -2.71
CA ARG A 339 -0.73 3.75 -3.68
C ARG A 339 0.63 3.11 -3.36
N ALA A 340 1.67 3.92 -3.21
CA ALA A 340 3.01 3.44 -2.84
C ALA A 340 3.01 2.77 -1.46
N GLY A 341 2.33 3.36 -0.48
CA GLY A 341 2.22 2.82 0.87
C GLY A 341 1.54 1.44 0.92
N GLU A 342 0.47 1.23 0.15
CA GLU A 342 -0.17 -0.08 0.00
C GLU A 342 0.80 -1.14 -0.52
N LEU A 343 1.65 -0.78 -1.48
CA LEU A 343 2.66 -1.68 -2.04
C LEU A 343 3.80 -1.98 -1.06
N ALA A 344 4.24 -0.99 -0.27
CA ALA A 344 5.21 -1.23 0.80
C ALA A 344 4.67 -2.21 1.83
N ALA A 345 3.42 -2.04 2.26
CA ALA A 345 2.76 -2.96 3.18
C ALA A 345 2.61 -4.36 2.57
N PHE A 346 2.24 -4.45 1.28
CA PHE A 346 2.18 -5.73 0.57
C PHE A 346 3.55 -6.41 0.51
N ALA A 347 4.60 -5.67 0.14
CA ALA A 347 5.95 -6.20 0.00
C ALA A 347 6.48 -6.77 1.33
N LEU A 348 6.30 -6.04 2.44
CA LEU A 348 6.67 -6.52 3.77
C LEU A 348 5.86 -7.76 4.19
N THR A 349 4.56 -7.79 3.88
CA THR A 349 3.71 -8.95 4.16
C THR A 349 4.16 -10.19 3.38
N MET A 350 4.56 -10.02 2.11
CA MET A 350 5.08 -11.12 1.29
C MET A 350 6.47 -11.58 1.73
N LYS A 351 7.37 -10.67 2.15
CA LYS A 351 8.63 -11.02 2.81
C LYS A 351 8.40 -11.88 4.05
N ALA A 352 7.44 -11.49 4.90
CA ALA A 352 7.08 -12.27 6.07
C ALA A 352 6.48 -13.64 5.70
N ARG A 353 5.59 -13.68 4.70
CA ARG A 353 4.95 -14.92 4.22
C ARG A 353 5.93 -15.88 3.53
N SER A 354 7.00 -15.38 2.90
CA SER A 354 8.02 -16.23 2.28
C SER A 354 8.87 -16.94 3.33
N LYS A 355 9.09 -16.31 4.49
CA LYS A 355 9.79 -16.90 5.65
C LYS A 355 8.89 -17.79 6.52
N GLN A 356 7.61 -17.45 6.64
CA GLN A 356 6.65 -18.22 7.44
C GLN A 356 5.37 -18.57 6.65
N ARG A 357 5.17 -19.87 6.39
CA ARG A 357 4.06 -20.37 5.55
C ARG A 357 2.66 -19.97 6.01
N ARG A 358 2.42 -19.84 7.32
CA ARG A 358 1.10 -19.50 7.88
C ARG A 358 0.97 -18.03 8.30
N PHE A 359 1.89 -17.17 7.87
CA PHE A 359 1.96 -15.78 8.33
C PHE A 359 0.65 -15.01 8.16
N LEU A 360 -0.02 -15.17 7.00
CA LEU A 360 -1.27 -14.44 6.68
C LEU A 360 -2.43 -14.75 7.65
N ASN A 361 -2.36 -15.84 8.42
CA ASN A 361 -3.39 -16.19 9.41
C ASN A 361 -3.20 -15.48 10.76
N LYS A 362 -2.05 -14.82 10.99
CA LYS A 362 -1.74 -14.16 12.27
C LYS A 362 -2.40 -12.79 12.41
N GLY A 363 -2.82 -12.15 11.30
CA GLY A 363 -3.41 -10.81 11.32
C GLY A 363 -2.43 -9.68 11.66
N VAL A 364 -1.12 -9.94 11.59
CA VAL A 364 -0.06 -8.95 11.79
C VAL A 364 -0.05 -7.99 10.59
N LYS A 365 -0.03 -6.69 10.86
CA LYS A 365 0.00 -5.63 9.84
C LYS A 365 1.34 -4.90 9.89
N PRO A 366 1.98 -4.62 8.74
CA PRO A 366 3.14 -3.74 8.70
C PRO A 366 2.82 -2.33 9.19
N ASN A 367 3.76 -1.69 9.89
CA ASN A 367 3.63 -0.31 10.34
C ASN A 367 3.95 0.68 9.19
N ILE A 368 3.05 0.80 8.22
CA ILE A 368 3.15 1.80 7.16
C ILE A 368 2.08 2.87 7.39
N CYS A 369 2.50 4.11 7.59
CA CYS A 369 1.62 5.26 7.72
C CYS A 369 1.59 6.03 6.40
N VAL A 370 0.45 5.94 5.72
CA VAL A 370 0.11 6.89 4.67
C VAL A 370 -0.42 8.15 5.36
N LEU A 371 0.25 9.28 5.18
CA LEU A 371 -0.18 10.56 5.71
C LEU A 371 -1.33 11.08 4.85
N GLU A 372 -2.43 11.45 5.51
CA GLU A 372 -3.60 12.03 4.86
C GLU A 372 -3.89 13.41 5.47
N ASN A 373 -4.43 14.31 4.65
CA ASN A 373 -4.92 15.59 5.15
C ASN A 373 -6.07 15.39 6.14
N VAL A 374 -6.00 16.09 7.27
CA VAL A 374 -7.07 16.14 8.27
C VAL A 374 -7.59 17.58 8.35
N HIS A 375 -8.78 17.81 7.80
CA HIS A 375 -9.43 19.12 7.80
C HIS A 375 -10.54 19.20 8.85
N PHE A 376 -10.57 20.34 9.56
CA PHE A 376 -11.62 20.65 10.52
C PHE A 376 -12.51 21.80 10.04
N ASP A 377 -13.78 21.51 9.74
CA ASP A 377 -14.70 22.49 9.16
C ASP A 377 -15.41 23.34 10.22
N GLY A 378 -15.47 24.66 9.99
CA GLY A 378 -16.24 25.60 10.81
C GLY A 378 -15.86 25.54 12.29
N ASN A 379 -16.83 25.15 13.14
CA ASN A 379 -16.65 25.03 14.58
C ASN A 379 -16.50 23.58 15.07
N GLU A 380 -16.38 22.59 14.18
CA GLU A 380 -16.46 21.17 14.59
C GLU A 380 -15.41 20.80 15.64
N LEU A 381 -14.18 21.30 15.50
CA LEU A 381 -13.11 21.03 16.47
C LEU A 381 -13.42 21.67 17.82
N LYS A 382 -13.99 22.88 17.82
CA LYS A 382 -14.40 23.58 19.05
C LYS A 382 -15.53 22.83 19.76
N ASP A 383 -16.55 22.40 19.02
CA ASP A 383 -17.68 21.65 19.58
C ASP A 383 -17.22 20.30 20.15
N TYR A 384 -16.26 19.64 19.47
CA TYR A 384 -15.60 18.44 19.96
C TYR A 384 -14.78 18.67 21.24
N MET A 385 -14.02 19.75 21.30
CA MET A 385 -13.28 20.15 22.51
C MET A 385 -14.23 20.42 23.68
N ASP A 386 -15.38 21.05 23.44
CA ASP A 386 -16.39 21.36 24.45
C ASP A 386 -17.02 20.09 25.02
N TYR A 387 -17.22 19.07 24.17
CA TYR A 387 -17.76 17.78 24.58
C TYR A 387 -16.75 16.92 25.34
N VAL A 388 -15.50 16.81 24.85
CA VAL A 388 -14.51 15.87 25.37
C VAL A 388 -13.74 16.42 26.59
N GLY A 389 -13.60 17.74 26.67
CA GLY A 389 -12.88 18.47 27.72
C GLY A 389 -11.82 19.39 27.12
N ARG A 390 -12.02 20.72 27.22
CA ARG A 390 -11.10 21.73 26.65
C ARG A 390 -9.70 21.68 27.23
N ASP A 391 -9.57 21.23 28.47
CA ASP A 391 -8.32 21.07 29.21
C ASP A 391 -7.36 20.09 28.54
N LEU A 392 -7.89 19.11 27.79
CA LEU A 392 -7.10 18.17 27.01
C LEU A 392 -6.44 18.81 25.78
N PHE A 393 -7.01 19.90 25.26
CA PHE A 393 -6.60 20.55 24.01
C PHE A 393 -5.69 21.73 24.27
N THR A 394 -4.49 21.43 24.76
CA THR A 394 -3.41 22.40 24.91
C THR A 394 -3.03 23.04 23.57
N ALA A 395 -2.35 24.20 23.61
CA ALA A 395 -1.89 24.86 22.39
C ALA A 395 -1.01 23.95 21.50
N PRO A 396 -0.06 23.15 22.03
CA PRO A 396 0.69 22.18 21.23
C PRO A 396 -0.18 21.14 20.50
N LEU A 397 -1.22 20.61 21.17
CA LEU A 397 -2.15 19.67 20.53
C LEU A 397 -2.91 20.37 19.39
N GLN A 398 -3.48 21.55 19.64
CA GLN A 398 -4.22 22.28 18.60
C GLN A 398 -3.33 22.65 17.41
N THR A 399 -2.07 23.05 17.64
CA THR A 399 -1.11 23.30 16.56
C THR A 399 -0.85 22.03 15.76
N THR A 400 -0.59 20.90 16.44
CA THR A 400 -0.35 19.61 15.78
C THR A 400 -1.54 19.21 14.90
N LEU A 401 -2.78 19.35 15.41
CA LEU A 401 -3.98 19.01 14.63
C LEU A 401 -4.09 19.83 13.34
N ARG A 402 -3.77 21.13 13.39
CA ARG A 402 -3.80 22.02 12.20
C ARG A 402 -2.65 21.75 11.23
N GLN A 403 -1.51 21.26 11.67
CA GLN A 403 -0.40 20.92 10.78
C GLN A 403 -0.79 19.82 9.77
N PHE A 404 -1.68 18.91 10.15
CA PHE A 404 -2.17 17.85 9.27
C PHE A 404 -3.18 18.32 8.22
N GLU A 405 -3.60 19.58 8.19
CA GLU A 405 -4.33 20.15 7.06
C GLU A 405 -3.45 20.25 5.79
N GLU A 406 -2.11 20.22 5.94
CA GLU A 406 -1.15 20.29 4.84
C GLU A 406 -0.28 19.00 4.74
N ALA A 407 -0.81 17.85 5.17
CA ALA A 407 -0.10 16.56 5.16
C ALA A 407 0.38 16.14 3.77
N ASP A 408 -0.45 16.30 2.74
CA ASP A 408 -0.11 15.95 1.35
C ASP A 408 0.98 16.86 0.75
N ASN A 409 1.23 18.01 1.38
CA ASN A 409 2.23 19.00 0.93
C ASN A 409 3.57 18.84 1.67
N PHE A 410 3.52 18.66 3.00
CA PHE A 410 4.74 18.55 3.82
C PHE A 410 5.20 17.11 4.06
N GLY A 411 4.28 16.14 4.04
CA GLY A 411 4.57 14.75 4.39
C GLY A 411 5.30 14.63 5.73
N SER A 412 6.38 13.86 5.74
CA SER A 412 7.22 13.63 6.92
C SER A 412 8.02 14.83 7.41
N LEU A 413 7.93 15.99 6.73
CA LEU A 413 8.52 17.25 7.20
C LEU A 413 7.70 17.93 8.29
N ILE A 414 6.46 17.48 8.53
CA ILE A 414 5.64 17.94 9.67
C ILE A 414 6.40 17.64 10.97
N ARG A 415 6.40 18.62 11.88
CA ARG A 415 7.01 18.51 13.21
C ARG A 415 5.92 18.69 14.25
N PRO A 416 5.34 17.61 14.79
CA PRO A 416 4.33 17.69 15.83
C PRO A 416 4.85 18.46 17.05
N ASP A 417 4.04 19.38 17.56
CA ASP A 417 4.35 20.13 18.78
C ASP A 417 4.00 19.34 20.05
N ILE A 418 3.07 18.39 19.94
CA ILE A 418 2.73 17.46 21.02
C ILE A 418 3.88 16.48 21.28
N THR A 419 4.15 16.22 22.57
CA THR A 419 5.25 15.36 23.01
C THR A 419 4.79 14.00 23.53
N ASP A 420 3.58 13.91 24.12
CA ASP A 420 2.98 12.68 24.63
C ASP A 420 1.76 12.27 23.78
N VAL A 421 2.03 11.77 22.57
CA VAL A 421 0.99 11.31 21.64
C VAL A 421 0.29 10.06 22.16
N ASP A 422 1.06 9.09 22.65
CA ASP A 422 0.55 7.81 23.16
C ASP A 422 -0.39 8.02 24.36
N GLY A 423 -0.03 8.88 25.31
CA GLY A 423 -0.88 9.23 26.44
C GLY A 423 -2.19 9.89 25.98
N MET A 424 -2.12 10.83 25.04
CA MET A 424 -3.30 11.50 24.50
C MET A 424 -4.22 10.56 23.73
N LEU A 425 -3.67 9.67 22.90
CA LEU A 425 -4.44 8.64 22.20
C LEU A 425 -5.23 7.77 23.18
N ARG A 426 -4.58 7.25 24.23
CA ARG A 426 -5.24 6.42 25.26
C ARG A 426 -6.37 7.17 25.96
N ILE A 427 -6.15 8.45 26.30
CA ILE A 427 -7.19 9.28 26.93
C ILE A 427 -8.38 9.44 26.00
N LEU A 428 -8.15 9.82 24.74
CA LEU A 428 -9.23 10.06 23.80
C LEU A 428 -9.98 8.78 23.41
N GLU A 429 -9.27 7.68 23.17
CA GLU A 429 -9.90 6.39 22.84
C GLU A 429 -10.80 5.85 23.98
N SER A 430 -10.55 6.26 25.22
CA SER A 430 -11.42 5.93 26.36
C SER A 430 -12.74 6.72 26.38
N LYS A 431 -12.90 7.76 25.56
CA LYS A 431 -14.08 8.63 25.54
C LYS A 431 -15.20 8.01 24.71
N ASN A 432 -16.39 7.93 25.29
CA ASN A 432 -17.57 7.48 24.56
C ASN A 432 -18.23 8.63 23.78
N VAL A 433 -18.02 8.63 22.46
CA VAL A 433 -18.61 9.59 21.51
C VAL A 433 -19.71 8.97 20.63
N SER A 434 -20.03 7.67 20.81
CA SER A 434 -20.90 6.91 19.92
C SER A 434 -22.34 7.43 19.82
N GLY A 435 -22.82 8.15 20.83
CA GLY A 435 -24.15 8.74 20.86
C GLY A 435 -24.32 10.03 20.05
N GLN A 436 -23.24 10.60 19.50
CA GLN A 436 -23.27 11.88 18.78
C GLN A 436 -22.54 11.78 17.44
N LEU A 437 -23.29 11.68 16.35
CA LEU A 437 -22.74 11.42 15.01
C LEU A 437 -21.62 12.40 14.61
N PHE A 438 -21.86 13.71 14.73
CA PHE A 438 -20.88 14.73 14.35
C PHE A 438 -19.63 14.70 15.24
N ILE A 439 -19.79 14.61 16.56
CA ILE A 439 -18.67 14.47 17.50
C ILE A 439 -17.87 13.20 17.21
N SER A 440 -18.54 12.09 16.89
CA SER A 440 -17.87 10.84 16.52
C SER A 440 -17.04 10.98 15.24
N MET A 441 -17.49 11.77 14.25
CA MET A 441 -16.72 12.03 13.03
C MET A 441 -15.47 12.88 13.35
N THR A 442 -15.62 13.98 14.08
CA THR A 442 -14.49 14.82 14.49
C THR A 442 -13.52 14.07 15.41
N HIS A 443 -14.02 13.18 16.26
CA HIS A 443 -13.22 12.30 17.11
C HIS A 443 -12.28 11.42 16.27
N GLN A 444 -12.80 10.79 15.21
CA GLN A 444 -11.96 9.97 14.31
C GLN A 444 -10.90 10.81 13.59
N LYS A 445 -11.23 12.03 13.15
CA LYS A 445 -10.26 12.98 12.56
C LYS A 445 -9.13 13.31 13.55
N VAL A 446 -9.45 13.59 14.82
CA VAL A 446 -8.45 13.87 15.86
C VAL A 446 -7.57 12.65 16.15
N LEU A 447 -8.17 11.46 16.27
CA LEU A 447 -7.39 10.22 16.46
C LEU A 447 -6.49 9.93 15.26
N GLN A 448 -6.96 10.18 14.04
CA GLN A 448 -6.17 10.04 12.82
C GLN A 448 -4.94 10.97 12.82
N ALA A 449 -5.14 12.27 13.07
CA ALA A 449 -4.05 13.24 13.16
C ALA A 449 -3.03 12.85 14.24
N LEU A 450 -3.47 12.36 15.41
CA LEU A 450 -2.59 11.89 16.47
C LEU A 450 -1.82 10.63 16.08
N ARG A 451 -2.46 9.64 15.43
CA ARG A 451 -1.75 8.45 14.94
C ARG A 451 -0.69 8.82 13.90
N GLN A 452 -0.99 9.77 13.01
CA GLN A 452 0.00 10.31 12.08
C GLN A 452 1.13 11.05 12.82
N ALA A 453 0.83 11.81 13.87
CA ALA A 453 1.83 12.49 14.70
C ALA A 453 2.76 11.52 15.44
N ASP A 454 2.26 10.37 15.90
CA ASP A 454 3.05 9.34 16.55
C ASP A 454 4.13 8.78 15.60
N TYR A 455 3.81 8.59 14.32
CA TYR A 455 4.81 8.18 13.32
C TYR A 455 5.90 9.24 13.09
N LEU A 456 5.59 10.52 13.28
CA LEU A 456 6.54 11.62 13.14
C LEU A 456 7.30 11.95 14.43
N SER A 457 7.00 11.24 15.52
CA SER A 457 7.65 11.45 16.82
C SER A 457 9.06 10.85 16.86
N PRO A 458 10.01 11.44 17.63
CA PRO A 458 11.41 11.02 17.66
C PRO A 458 11.63 9.72 18.45
N LYS A 459 11.16 8.58 17.92
CA LYS A 459 11.21 7.26 18.57
C LYS A 459 12.06 6.20 17.85
N TYR A 460 12.69 6.57 16.74
CA TYR A 460 13.45 5.65 15.89
C TYR A 460 14.93 5.68 16.25
N HIS A 461 15.54 4.50 16.30
CA HIS A 461 16.98 4.34 16.50
C HIS A 461 17.74 4.54 15.18
N VAL A 462 17.10 4.18 14.06
CA VAL A 462 17.66 4.28 12.72
C VAL A 462 16.64 4.94 11.81
N VAL A 463 17.05 5.97 11.08
CA VAL A 463 16.26 6.56 9.99
C VAL A 463 17.04 6.35 8.70
N ILE A 464 16.48 5.60 7.77
CA ILE A 464 17.05 5.35 6.46
C ILE A 464 16.24 6.12 5.42
N ALA A 465 16.89 7.06 4.74
CA ALA A 465 16.22 7.91 3.76
C ALA A 465 17.17 8.21 2.61
N ASN A 466 16.63 8.28 1.40
CA ASN A 466 17.33 8.89 0.27
C ASN A 466 16.95 10.39 0.24
N PRO A 467 17.85 11.31 0.63
CA PRO A 467 17.49 12.71 0.78
C PRO A 467 17.09 13.34 -0.57
N PRO A 468 16.14 14.29 -0.57
CA PRO A 468 15.73 14.95 -1.81
C PRO A 468 16.88 15.81 -2.35
N TYR A 469 17.38 15.47 -3.55
CA TYR A 469 18.34 16.28 -4.29
C TYR A 469 17.60 17.43 -5.00
N MET A 470 17.17 18.45 -4.26
CA MET A 470 16.53 19.64 -4.83
C MET A 470 17.43 20.87 -4.73
N GLY A 471 17.72 21.51 -5.86
CA GLY A 471 18.43 22.79 -5.88
C GLY A 471 17.54 23.92 -5.34
N GLY A 472 18.13 24.87 -4.60
CA GLY A 472 17.39 25.92 -3.88
C GLY A 472 16.45 26.80 -4.72
N LYS A 473 16.62 26.85 -6.06
CA LYS A 473 15.70 27.55 -6.98
C LYS A 473 14.29 26.92 -7.06
N GLY A 474 14.14 25.65 -6.67
CA GLY A 474 12.85 24.95 -6.66
C GLY A 474 12.19 24.86 -5.27
N MET A 475 12.82 25.39 -4.21
CA MET A 475 12.27 25.34 -2.85
C MET A 475 11.25 26.47 -2.64
N ASN A 476 10.08 26.12 -2.10
CA ASN A 476 9.15 27.10 -1.55
C ASN A 476 9.85 27.88 -0.43
N GLY A 477 9.57 29.18 -0.29
CA GLY A 477 10.23 30.03 0.72
C GLY A 477 10.07 29.54 2.17
N ARG A 478 8.99 28.80 2.48
CA ARG A 478 8.77 28.14 3.78
C ARG A 478 9.68 26.92 4.03
N LEU A 479 10.29 26.37 2.97
CA LEU A 479 11.21 25.22 3.01
C LEU A 479 12.68 25.66 3.02
N VAL A 480 12.98 26.90 2.63
CA VAL A 480 14.31 27.49 2.76
C VAL A 480 14.49 27.88 4.22
N ARG A 481 15.22 27.06 4.98
CA ARG A 481 15.68 27.41 6.33
C ARG A 481 17.12 27.87 6.29
#